data_AF-A0A6J4JST7-F1
#
_entry.id   AF-A0A6J4JST7-F1
#
_cell.length_a   1.000
_cell.length_b   1.000
_cell.length_c   1.000
_cell.angle_alpha   90.00
_cell.angle_beta   90.00
_cell.angle_gamma   90.00
#
_symmetry.space_group_name_H-M   'P 1'
#
loop_
_entity.id
_entity.type
_entity.pdbx_description
1 polymer ?
#
loop_
_entity_poly.entity_id
_entity_poly.type
_entity_poly.pdbx_seq_one_letter_code
_entity_poly.pdbx_strand_id
1 'polypeptide(L)'
;MSETTINTQTTTNSLGWRWRYDPSVEGKRDLRLDFLRGIAICFMSVNHLESHSYFNSLTQGHIYASAAEGFVFLSGFVLGMVTLGRIHKVGWTDSMKKLLERSWILYRASFVIMAVLGLLTIVAPGWTRPCFDTAPGSWWQILLAAATFHLAPPVIDILQLYVLCFVASPGIFWLLRKGLWLPVLAISWSLWGLQQTHPYAFSFNPIDRDHPYFAFASWQLLYVHGLLAGYYRSQ
;
A
#
# COMPACT_ATOMS: atom_id res chain seq x y z
N MET A 1 46.60 54.40 -1.83
CA MET A 1 46.64 53.10 -2.53
C MET A 1 46.40 52.05 -1.46
N SER A 2 45.15 51.64 -1.20
CA SER A 2 44.45 50.51 -1.84
C SER A 2 45.25 49.22 -1.62
N GLU A 3 44.76 48.19 -0.92
CA GLU A 3 43.62 47.38 -1.37
C GLU A 3 42.87 46.69 -0.21
N THR A 4 41.55 46.79 -0.30
CA THR A 4 40.55 46.06 0.50
C THR A 4 40.35 44.69 -0.17
N THR A 5 40.74 43.59 0.49
CA THR A 5 40.48 42.23 -0.01
C THR A 5 39.01 41.88 0.22
N ILE A 6 38.21 41.97 -0.84
CA ILE A 6 36.81 41.56 -0.90
C ILE A 6 36.79 40.03 -0.90
N ASN A 7 36.27 39.44 0.17
CA ASN A 7 36.05 38.00 0.27
C ASN A 7 34.80 37.63 -0.54
N THR A 8 34.96 37.32 -1.82
CA THR A 8 33.89 36.81 -2.69
C THR A 8 33.52 35.39 -2.27
N GLN A 9 32.44 35.25 -1.49
CA GLN A 9 31.73 33.99 -1.38
C GLN A 9 31.08 33.69 -2.72
N THR A 10 31.70 32.80 -3.50
CA THR A 10 31.12 32.25 -4.72
C THR A 10 29.95 31.35 -4.33
N THR A 11 28.74 31.90 -4.26
CA THR A 11 27.51 31.11 -4.25
C THR A 11 27.37 30.49 -5.63
N THR A 12 27.95 29.30 -5.83
CA THR A 12 27.73 28.50 -7.03
C THR A 12 26.28 28.02 -7.00
N ASN A 13 25.42 28.86 -7.57
CA ASN A 13 24.01 28.60 -7.78
C ASN A 13 23.88 27.56 -8.92
N SER A 14 24.22 26.30 -8.62
CA SER A 14 24.04 25.21 -9.57
C SER A 14 22.60 24.72 -9.51
N LEU A 15 21.74 25.40 -10.25
CA LEU A 15 20.48 24.83 -10.76
C LEU A 15 20.84 23.75 -11.79
N GLY A 16 21.43 22.66 -11.31
CA GLY A 16 21.77 21.49 -12.10
C GLY A 16 20.72 20.42 -11.87
N TRP A 17 20.13 19.92 -12.95
CA TRP A 17 19.33 18.69 -12.99
C TRP A 17 20.18 17.52 -12.47
N ARG A 18 20.21 17.33 -11.15
CA ARG A 18 20.97 16.26 -10.50
C ARG A 18 20.10 15.02 -10.44
N TRP A 19 20.33 14.09 -11.38
CA TRP A 19 19.83 12.70 -11.30
C TRP A 19 20.42 11.91 -10.13
N ARG A 20 21.46 12.45 -9.49
CA ARG A 20 22.17 11.82 -8.39
C ARG A 20 21.44 12.06 -7.07
N TYR A 21 21.02 10.97 -6.43
CA TYR A 21 20.53 10.96 -5.06
C TYR A 21 21.48 11.73 -4.15
N ASP A 22 20.99 12.82 -3.57
CA ASP A 22 21.72 13.60 -2.58
C ASP A 22 21.15 13.29 -1.19
N PRO A 23 21.85 12.50 -0.36
CA PRO A 23 21.40 12.20 0.99
C PRO A 23 21.40 13.42 1.91
N SER A 24 22.00 14.56 1.50
CA SER A 24 22.14 15.75 2.34
C SER A 24 21.03 16.80 2.13
N VAL A 25 19.99 16.53 1.31
CA VAL A 25 18.83 17.43 1.24
C VAL A 25 17.99 17.21 2.50
N GLU A 26 18.32 17.97 3.54
CA GLU A 26 17.66 17.97 4.84
C GLU A 26 16.15 18.20 4.71
N GLY A 27 15.35 17.24 5.19
CA GLY A 27 13.91 17.49 5.39
C GLY A 27 13.01 16.26 5.42
N LYS A 28 13.06 15.46 6.49
CA LYS A 28 11.99 14.55 6.99
C LYS A 28 11.48 13.40 6.08
N ARG A 29 11.85 13.27 4.80
CA ARG A 29 11.35 12.21 3.89
C ARG A 29 12.47 11.31 3.37
N ASP A 30 12.43 10.03 3.70
CA ASP A 30 13.38 9.03 3.24
C ASP A 30 13.17 8.69 1.75
N LEU A 31 13.85 9.41 0.86
CA LEU A 31 13.75 9.24 -0.60
C LEU A 31 14.15 7.83 -1.09
N ARG A 32 14.95 7.09 -0.31
CA ARG A 32 15.32 5.70 -0.63
C ARG A 32 14.09 4.79 -0.61
N LEU A 33 13.21 4.99 0.35
CA LEU A 33 11.98 4.20 0.49
C LEU A 33 10.98 4.57 -0.59
N ASP A 34 10.92 5.84 -0.97
CA ASP A 34 10.12 6.27 -2.12
C ASP A 34 10.63 5.68 -3.42
N PHE A 35 11.96 5.63 -3.62
CA PHE A 35 12.57 5.00 -4.79
C PHE A 35 12.27 3.50 -4.87
N LEU A 36 12.44 2.76 -3.77
CA LEU A 36 12.12 1.32 -3.71
C LEU A 36 10.64 1.06 -3.99
N ARG A 37 9.74 1.89 -3.45
CA ARG A 37 8.30 1.80 -3.74
C ARG A 37 8.00 2.11 -5.21
N GLY A 38 8.70 3.07 -5.80
CA GLY A 38 8.62 3.38 -7.23
C GLY A 38 9.01 2.20 -8.11
N ILE A 39 10.13 1.54 -7.81
CA ILE A 39 10.57 0.31 -8.50
C ILE A 39 9.49 -0.78 -8.37
N ALA A 40 8.94 -0.98 -7.18
CA ALA A 40 7.91 -1.98 -6.95
C ALA A 40 6.65 -1.70 -7.80
N ILE A 41 6.24 -0.44 -7.94
CA ILE A 41 5.13 -0.05 -8.83
C ILE A 41 5.46 -0.36 -10.29
N CYS A 42 6.67 -0.02 -10.77
CA CYS A 42 7.09 -0.34 -12.13
C CYS A 42 7.04 -1.85 -12.40
N PHE A 43 7.53 -2.67 -11.48
CA PHE A 43 7.50 -4.14 -11.60
C PHE A 43 6.07 -4.69 -11.56
N MET A 44 5.21 -4.17 -10.67
CA MET A 44 3.80 -4.56 -10.66
C MET A 44 3.09 -4.20 -11.97
N SER A 45 3.37 -3.03 -12.55
CA SER A 45 2.81 -2.65 -13.86
C SER A 45 3.28 -3.58 -14.97
N VAL A 46 4.57 -3.94 -15.02
CA VAL A 46 5.10 -4.88 -16.01
C VAL A 46 4.47 -6.27 -15.85
N ASN A 47 4.33 -6.76 -14.61
CA ASN A 47 3.69 -8.05 -14.34
C ASN A 47 2.24 -8.09 -14.82
N HIS A 48 1.51 -6.98 -14.70
CA HIS A 48 0.11 -6.87 -15.14
C HIS A 48 -0.07 -6.69 -16.65
N LEU A 49 0.98 -6.29 -17.38
CA LEU A 49 0.91 -6.19 -18.84
C LEU A 49 1.06 -7.56 -19.53
N GLU A 50 1.27 -8.64 -18.77
CA GLU A 50 1.29 -10.06 -19.22
C GLU A 50 2.05 -10.32 -20.53
N SER A 51 3.04 -9.51 -20.89
CA SER A 51 3.89 -9.86 -22.03
C SER A 51 4.73 -11.08 -21.64
N HIS A 52 4.76 -12.12 -22.48
CA HIS A 52 5.67 -13.27 -22.37
C HIS A 52 7.13 -12.85 -22.64
N SER A 53 7.61 -11.83 -21.92
CA SER A 53 8.95 -11.28 -22.02
C SER A 53 9.80 -11.75 -20.84
N TYR A 54 11.11 -11.84 -21.06
CA TYR A 54 12.10 -12.23 -20.04
C TYR A 54 12.01 -11.36 -18.77
N PHE A 55 11.62 -10.10 -18.93
CA PHE A 55 11.38 -9.17 -17.82
C PHE A 55 10.27 -9.64 -16.88
N ASN A 56 9.20 -10.24 -17.40
CA ASN A 56 8.07 -10.73 -16.61
C ASN A 56 8.50 -11.89 -15.70
N SER A 57 9.36 -12.79 -16.18
CA SER A 57 9.92 -13.87 -15.36
C SER A 57 10.78 -13.32 -14.21
N LEU A 58 11.59 -12.29 -14.48
CA LEU A 58 12.41 -11.65 -13.44
C LEU A 58 11.56 -10.93 -12.38
N THR A 59 10.46 -10.28 -12.78
CA THR A 59 9.63 -9.44 -11.90
C THR A 59 8.47 -10.18 -11.22
N GLN A 60 8.08 -11.37 -11.70
CA GLN A 60 7.05 -12.23 -11.08
C GLN A 60 7.51 -13.00 -9.82
N GLY A 61 8.76 -12.82 -9.38
CA GLY A 61 9.20 -13.41 -8.11
C GLY A 61 9.83 -14.81 -8.21
N HIS A 62 10.44 -15.15 -9.36
CA HIS A 62 11.37 -16.30 -9.42
C HIS A 62 12.61 -16.11 -8.50
N ILE A 63 12.78 -14.91 -7.93
CA ILE A 63 13.72 -14.59 -6.86
C ILE A 63 12.97 -14.56 -5.51
N TYR A 64 12.30 -15.65 -5.12
CA TYR A 64 11.65 -15.91 -3.81
C TYR A 64 10.64 -14.88 -3.23
N ALA A 65 10.53 -13.67 -3.77
CA ALA A 65 9.62 -12.60 -3.34
C ALA A 65 9.15 -11.78 -4.56
N SER A 66 7.85 -11.53 -4.63
CA SER A 66 7.20 -10.74 -5.65
C SER A 66 7.30 -9.23 -5.37
N ALA A 67 7.17 -8.42 -6.42
CA ALA A 67 7.13 -6.95 -6.28
C ALA A 67 5.98 -6.47 -5.36
N ALA A 68 4.85 -7.19 -5.34
CA ALA A 68 3.70 -6.87 -4.51
C ALA A 68 4.01 -7.05 -3.01
N GLU A 69 4.69 -8.14 -2.63
CA GLU A 69 5.08 -8.41 -1.24
C GLU A 69 6.03 -7.32 -0.71
N GLY A 70 7.03 -6.95 -1.53
CA GLY A 70 7.94 -5.85 -1.23
C GLY A 70 7.20 -4.52 -1.07
N PHE A 71 6.22 -4.22 -1.95
CA PHE A 71 5.42 -3.01 -1.87
C PHE A 71 4.58 -2.91 -0.60
N VAL A 72 3.92 -4.01 -0.21
CA VAL A 72 3.09 -4.10 1.00
C VAL A 72 3.95 -3.94 2.26
N PHE A 73 5.08 -4.63 2.33
CA PHE A 73 6.02 -4.51 3.44
C PHE A 73 6.57 -3.08 3.57
N LEU A 74 7.07 -2.49 2.47
CA LEU A 74 7.62 -1.13 2.46
C LEU A 74 6.58 -0.09 2.85
N SER A 75 5.33 -0.27 2.45
CA SER A 75 4.25 0.65 2.80
C SER A 75 3.91 0.59 4.30
N GLY A 76 3.91 -0.59 4.91
CA GLY A 76 3.81 -0.74 6.37
C GLY A 76 4.98 -0.06 7.08
N PHE A 77 6.20 -0.29 6.62
CA PHE A 77 7.42 0.30 7.18
C PHE A 77 7.42 1.83 7.15
N VAL A 78 7.10 2.42 6.01
CA VAL A 78 6.97 3.88 5.88
C VAL A 78 5.88 4.41 6.80
N LEU A 79 4.73 3.72 6.89
CA LEU A 79 3.64 4.16 7.76
C LEU A 79 4.05 4.14 9.24
N GLY A 80 4.75 3.08 9.69
CA GLY A 80 5.30 2.98 11.04
C GLY A 80 6.14 4.19 11.41
N MET A 81 7.15 4.49 10.58
CA MET A 81 8.06 5.62 10.81
C MET A 81 7.37 6.99 10.73
N VAL A 82 6.58 7.22 9.68
CA VAL A 82 5.96 8.52 9.43
C VAL A 82 4.89 8.82 10.47
N THR A 83 4.11 7.82 10.87
CA THR A 83 3.04 8.01 11.85
C THR A 83 3.63 8.21 13.24
N LEU A 84 4.67 7.47 13.63
CA LEU A 84 5.34 7.72 14.90
C LEU A 84 5.94 9.14 14.93
N GLY A 85 6.73 9.51 13.92
CA GLY A 85 7.30 10.85 13.81
C GLY A 85 6.25 11.98 13.72
N ARG A 86 5.01 11.67 13.33
CA ARG A 86 3.88 12.59 13.37
C ARG A 86 3.24 12.66 14.77
N ILE A 87 3.09 11.52 15.45
CA ILE A 87 2.59 11.45 16.84
C ILE A 87 3.45 12.31 17.76
N HIS A 88 4.77 12.30 17.59
CA HIS A 88 5.68 13.17 18.37
C HIS A 88 5.52 14.67 18.08
N LYS A 89 5.04 15.06 16.90
CA LYS A 89 4.95 16.46 16.47
C LYS A 89 3.59 17.10 16.71
N VAL A 90 2.50 16.38 16.45
CA VAL A 90 1.13 16.90 16.49
C VAL A 90 0.22 16.12 17.44
N GLY A 91 0.76 15.11 18.14
CA GLY A 91 0.00 14.30 19.07
C GLY A 91 -0.73 13.11 18.42
N TRP A 92 -1.31 12.28 19.29
CA TRP A 92 -1.93 11.02 18.92
C TRP A 92 -3.18 11.19 18.07
N THR A 93 -4.13 11.98 18.55
CA THR A 93 -5.48 12.14 17.98
C THR A 93 -5.41 12.61 16.55
N ASP A 94 -4.60 13.64 16.28
CA ASP A 94 -4.49 14.23 14.94
C ASP A 94 -3.71 13.33 13.98
N SER A 95 -2.81 12.51 14.50
CA SER A 95 -2.12 11.48 13.71
C SER A 95 -3.08 10.36 13.29
N MET A 96 -3.91 9.86 14.23
CA MET A 96 -4.90 8.81 13.94
C MET A 96 -6.00 9.32 13.02
N LYS A 97 -6.52 10.54 13.25
CA LYS A 97 -7.47 11.19 12.34
C LYS A 97 -6.91 11.28 10.93
N LYS A 98 -5.64 11.70 10.76
CA LYS A 98 -5.04 11.77 9.43
C LYS A 98 -4.90 10.42 8.76
N LEU A 99 -4.61 9.38 9.53
CA LEU A 99 -4.51 8.01 9.02
C LEU A 99 -5.88 7.54 8.53
N LEU A 100 -6.94 7.78 9.30
CA LEU A 100 -8.31 7.44 8.90
C LEU A 100 -8.81 8.27 7.71
N GLU A 101 -8.47 9.56 7.62
CA GLU A 101 -8.73 10.38 6.43
C GLU A 101 -8.10 9.78 5.17
N ARG A 102 -6.87 9.28 5.27
CA ARG A 102 -6.20 8.60 4.16
C ARG A 102 -6.94 7.31 3.78
N SER A 103 -7.33 6.52 4.78
CA SER A 103 -8.13 5.32 4.54
C SER A 103 -9.45 5.64 3.83
N TRP A 104 -10.12 6.72 4.23
CA TRP A 104 -11.36 7.18 3.61
C TRP A 104 -11.19 7.63 2.14
N ILE A 105 -10.05 8.26 1.81
CA ILE A 105 -9.72 8.60 0.42
C ILE A 105 -9.55 7.33 -0.40
N LEU A 106 -8.81 6.34 0.12
CA LEU A 106 -8.61 5.05 -0.56
C LEU A 106 -9.93 4.29 -0.72
N TYR A 107 -10.80 4.32 0.30
CA TYR A 107 -12.13 3.71 0.24
C TYR A 107 -12.97 4.30 -0.88
N ARG A 108 -13.09 5.62 -0.93
CA ARG A 108 -13.86 6.31 -1.99
C ARG A 108 -13.29 6.06 -3.38
N ALA A 109 -11.96 6.09 -3.52
CA ALA A 109 -11.31 5.78 -4.79
C ALA A 109 -11.63 4.34 -5.22
N SER A 110 -11.52 3.38 -4.30
CA SER A 110 -11.86 1.98 -4.54
C SER A 110 -13.31 1.83 -4.96
N PHE A 111 -14.24 2.39 -4.17
CA PHE A 111 -15.67 2.34 -4.46
C PHE A 111 -16.01 2.92 -5.83
N VAL A 112 -15.49 4.11 -6.17
CA VAL A 112 -15.79 4.76 -7.45
C VAL A 112 -15.26 3.93 -8.62
N ILE A 113 -14.01 3.47 -8.55
CA ILE A 113 -13.42 2.67 -9.64
C ILE A 113 -14.19 1.37 -9.82
N MET A 114 -14.49 0.66 -8.72
CA MET A 114 -15.23 -0.60 -8.74
C MET A 114 -16.66 -0.44 -9.21
N ALA A 115 -17.36 0.61 -8.77
CA ALA A 115 -18.71 0.91 -9.21
C ALA A 115 -18.74 1.24 -10.71
N VAL A 116 -17.81 2.06 -11.20
CA VAL A 116 -17.72 2.40 -12.63
C VAL A 116 -17.44 1.17 -13.48
N LEU A 117 -16.42 0.38 -13.12
CA LEU A 117 -16.08 -0.85 -13.85
C LEU A 117 -17.20 -1.88 -13.79
N GLY A 118 -17.81 -2.05 -12.61
CA GLY A 118 -18.93 -2.95 -12.39
C GLY A 118 -20.15 -2.55 -13.23
N LEU A 119 -20.57 -1.28 -13.20
CA LEU A 119 -21.71 -0.80 -13.99
C LEU A 119 -21.44 -0.86 -15.50
N LEU A 120 -20.19 -0.68 -15.92
CA LEU A 120 -19.78 -0.84 -17.32
C LEU A 120 -20.02 -2.28 -17.82
N THR A 121 -20.00 -3.29 -16.94
CA THR A 121 -20.30 -4.67 -17.32
C THR A 121 -21.73 -4.85 -17.84
N ILE A 122 -22.68 -4.03 -17.40
CA ILE A 122 -24.07 -4.09 -17.85
C ILE A 122 -24.19 -3.62 -19.31
N VAL A 123 -23.41 -2.60 -19.69
CA VAL A 123 -23.49 -1.94 -21.00
C VAL A 123 -22.55 -2.58 -22.02
N ALA A 124 -21.34 -2.94 -21.59
CA ALA A 124 -20.27 -3.44 -22.45
C ALA A 124 -19.52 -4.60 -21.79
N PRO A 125 -20.18 -5.75 -21.55
CA PRO A 125 -19.60 -6.88 -20.84
C PRO A 125 -18.32 -7.42 -21.49
N GLY A 126 -18.19 -7.31 -22.82
CA GLY A 126 -17.00 -7.75 -23.56
C GLY A 126 -15.72 -6.98 -23.22
N TRP A 127 -15.83 -5.71 -22.85
CA TRP A 127 -14.68 -4.85 -22.53
C TRP A 127 -14.21 -5.03 -21.09
N THR A 128 -15.10 -5.52 -20.21
CA THR A 128 -14.83 -5.68 -18.78
C THR A 128 -14.44 -7.10 -18.38
N ARG A 129 -14.41 -8.05 -19.33
CA ARG A 129 -13.99 -9.45 -19.09
C ARG A 129 -12.61 -9.59 -18.43
N PRO A 130 -11.59 -8.77 -18.77
CA PRO A 130 -10.30 -8.85 -18.08
C PRO A 130 -10.36 -8.44 -16.59
N CYS A 131 -11.43 -7.77 -16.17
CA CYS A 131 -11.59 -7.29 -14.80
C CYS A 131 -12.52 -8.17 -13.95
N PHE A 132 -13.41 -8.95 -14.57
CA PHE A 132 -14.43 -9.75 -13.89
C PHE A 132 -14.60 -11.10 -14.59
N ASP A 133 -14.51 -12.20 -13.84
CA ASP A 133 -14.70 -13.55 -14.39
C ASP A 133 -16.19 -13.84 -14.64
N THR A 134 -17.07 -13.25 -13.82
CA THR A 134 -18.52 -13.29 -14.00
C THR A 134 -19.15 -11.89 -13.88
N ALA A 135 -20.20 -11.63 -14.68
CA ALA A 135 -20.88 -10.34 -14.64
C ALA A 135 -21.62 -10.17 -13.30
N PRO A 136 -21.35 -9.11 -12.53
CA PRO A 136 -21.92 -8.92 -11.21
C PRO A 136 -23.39 -8.47 -11.28
N GLY A 137 -24.30 -9.33 -11.74
CA GLY A 137 -25.76 -9.17 -11.59
C GLY A 137 -26.34 -7.79 -11.92
N SER A 138 -27.25 -7.30 -11.08
CA SER A 138 -27.96 -6.03 -11.26
C SER A 138 -27.17 -4.82 -10.73
N TRP A 139 -27.46 -3.61 -11.24
CA TRP A 139 -26.77 -2.36 -10.84
C TRP A 139 -26.68 -2.14 -9.33
N TRP A 140 -27.71 -2.49 -8.56
CA TRP A 140 -27.70 -2.34 -7.09
C TRP A 140 -26.79 -3.35 -6.40
N GLN A 141 -26.69 -4.58 -6.92
CA GLN A 141 -25.79 -5.63 -6.41
C GLN A 141 -24.33 -5.22 -6.63
N ILE A 142 -24.04 -4.59 -7.77
CA ILE A 142 -22.73 -4.03 -8.07
C ILE A 142 -22.34 -2.97 -7.06
N LEU A 143 -23.22 -2.01 -6.81
CA LEU A 143 -22.96 -0.94 -5.85
C LEU A 143 -22.78 -1.48 -4.44
N LEU A 144 -23.60 -2.45 -4.04
CA LEU A 144 -23.46 -3.14 -2.76
C LEU A 144 -22.13 -3.89 -2.66
N ALA A 145 -21.78 -4.69 -3.68
CA ALA A 145 -20.53 -5.44 -3.72
C ALA A 145 -19.30 -4.53 -3.73
N ALA A 146 -19.35 -3.40 -4.45
CA ALA A 146 -18.31 -2.39 -4.42
C ALA A 146 -18.19 -1.73 -3.04
N ALA A 147 -19.31 -1.46 -2.36
CA ALA A 147 -19.30 -0.85 -1.03
C ALA A 147 -18.80 -1.81 0.06
N THR A 148 -19.05 -3.10 -0.08
CA THR A 148 -18.70 -4.15 0.90
C THR A 148 -17.44 -4.94 0.54
N PHE A 149 -16.67 -4.50 -0.46
CA PHE A 149 -15.46 -5.20 -0.94
C PHE A 149 -15.69 -6.61 -1.47
N HIS A 150 -16.92 -6.94 -1.90
CA HIS A 150 -17.24 -8.19 -2.59
C HIS A 150 -17.06 -8.07 -4.11
N LEU A 151 -16.53 -6.95 -4.59
CA LEU A 151 -16.08 -6.80 -5.98
C LEU A 151 -14.58 -6.56 -5.93
N ALA A 152 -13.74 -7.45 -6.46
CA ALA A 152 -12.30 -7.37 -6.22
C ALA A 152 -11.43 -7.64 -7.45
N PRO A 153 -11.50 -6.81 -8.52
CA PRO A 153 -10.72 -7.01 -9.73
C PRO A 153 -9.23 -7.20 -9.40
N PRO A 154 -8.50 -8.13 -10.06
CA PRO A 154 -7.11 -8.47 -9.69
C PRO A 154 -6.14 -7.28 -9.70
N VAL A 155 -6.48 -6.22 -10.45
CA VAL A 155 -5.66 -5.02 -10.60
C VAL A 155 -5.90 -4.01 -9.47
N ILE A 156 -7.06 -4.07 -8.80
CA ILE A 156 -7.55 -3.02 -7.87
C ILE A 156 -7.75 -3.56 -6.45
N ASP A 157 -7.86 -4.86 -6.25
CA ASP A 157 -8.07 -5.49 -4.95
C ASP A 157 -6.98 -5.15 -3.92
N ILE A 158 -5.76 -4.84 -4.35
CA ILE A 158 -4.70 -4.28 -3.49
C ILE A 158 -5.15 -3.02 -2.74
N LEU A 159 -6.00 -2.18 -3.35
CA LEU A 159 -6.51 -0.97 -2.71
C LEU A 159 -7.41 -1.29 -1.51
N GLN A 160 -8.20 -2.37 -1.61
CA GLN A 160 -9.08 -2.83 -0.52
C GLN A 160 -8.25 -3.32 0.67
N LEU A 161 -7.20 -4.08 0.39
CA LEU A 161 -6.20 -4.48 1.41
C LEU A 161 -5.67 -3.24 2.14
N TYR A 162 -5.28 -2.19 1.42
CA TYR A 162 -4.77 -0.96 2.04
C TYR A 162 -5.81 -0.23 2.88
N VAL A 163 -7.07 -0.18 2.45
CA VAL A 163 -8.16 0.40 3.27
C VAL A 163 -8.26 -0.35 4.60
N LEU A 164 -8.32 -1.68 4.56
CA LEU A 164 -8.43 -2.51 5.76
C LEU A 164 -7.22 -2.38 6.68
N CYS A 165 -6.00 -2.43 6.12
CA CYS A 165 -4.76 -2.24 6.86
C CYS A 165 -4.70 -0.85 7.52
N PHE A 166 -5.15 0.20 6.84
CA PHE A 166 -5.16 1.55 7.41
C PHE A 166 -6.24 1.69 8.50
N VAL A 167 -7.43 1.11 8.32
CA VAL A 167 -8.45 1.09 9.38
C VAL A 167 -7.95 0.32 10.61
N ALA A 168 -7.20 -0.77 10.44
CA ALA A 168 -6.61 -1.53 11.54
C ALA A 168 -5.44 -0.82 12.24
N SER A 169 -4.75 0.09 11.55
CA SER A 169 -3.51 0.70 12.03
C SER A 169 -3.64 1.49 13.33
N PRO A 170 -4.70 2.29 13.59
CA PRO A 170 -4.89 2.93 14.89
C PRO A 170 -4.92 1.94 16.06
N GLY A 171 -5.55 0.77 15.88
CA GLY A 171 -5.55 -0.31 16.86
C GLY A 171 -4.15 -0.90 17.06
N ILE A 172 -3.41 -1.11 15.97
CA ILE A 172 -2.02 -1.58 16.01
C ILE A 172 -1.14 -0.59 16.78
N PHE A 173 -1.15 0.70 16.43
CA PHE A 173 -0.36 1.70 17.13
C PHE A 173 -0.77 1.82 18.61
N TRP A 174 -2.05 1.60 18.95
CA TRP A 174 -2.52 1.67 20.33
C TRP A 174 -1.91 0.54 21.17
N LEU A 175 -1.85 -0.67 20.61
CA LEU A 175 -1.15 -1.80 21.23
C LEU A 175 0.35 -1.54 21.34
N LEU A 176 0.98 -1.01 20.28
CA LEU A 176 2.42 -0.69 20.28
C LEU A 176 2.79 0.37 21.32
N ARG A 177 1.94 1.39 21.53
CA ARG A 177 2.13 2.38 22.60
C ARG A 177 2.15 1.74 23.99
N LYS A 178 1.38 0.67 24.20
CA LYS A 178 1.36 -0.08 25.47
C LYS A 178 2.52 -1.08 25.59
N GLY A 179 3.45 -1.13 24.62
CA GLY A 179 4.52 -2.12 24.57
C GLY A 179 4.06 -3.52 24.15
N LEU A 180 2.81 -3.67 23.69
CA LEU A 180 2.18 -4.96 23.36
C LEU A 180 2.48 -5.38 21.90
N TRP A 181 3.74 -5.39 21.51
CA TRP A 181 4.14 -5.80 20.16
C TRP A 181 3.96 -7.31 19.91
N LEU A 182 4.16 -8.14 20.96
CA LEU A 182 3.95 -9.59 20.88
C LEU A 182 2.49 -9.95 20.55
N PRO A 183 1.46 -9.41 21.25
CA PRO A 183 0.07 -9.63 20.85
C PRO A 183 -0.26 -9.19 19.42
N VAL A 184 0.33 -8.09 18.93
CA VAL A 184 0.13 -7.65 17.53
C VAL A 184 0.62 -8.72 16.56
N LEU A 185 1.84 -9.24 16.78
CA LEU A 185 2.38 -10.32 15.96
C LEU A 185 1.56 -11.60 16.12
N ALA A 186 1.17 -11.96 17.35
CA ALA A 186 0.36 -13.14 17.60
C ALA A 186 -0.96 -13.09 16.83
N ILE A 187 -1.71 -11.98 16.90
CA ILE A 187 -2.95 -11.78 16.13
C ILE A 187 -2.68 -11.90 14.64
N SER A 188 -1.62 -11.24 14.15
CA SER A 188 -1.25 -11.27 12.74
C SER A 188 -0.90 -12.69 12.24
N TRP A 189 -0.14 -13.45 13.02
CA TRP A 189 0.23 -14.83 12.71
C TRP A 189 -0.96 -15.79 12.87
N SER A 190 -1.85 -15.55 13.82
CA SER A 190 -3.09 -16.32 13.96
C SER A 190 -4.01 -16.12 12.75
N LEU A 191 -4.18 -14.89 12.26
CA LEU A 191 -4.94 -14.63 11.04
C LEU A 191 -4.34 -15.36 9.83
N TRP A 192 -3.01 -15.30 9.69
CA TRP A 192 -2.31 -16.02 8.63
C TRP A 192 -2.47 -17.54 8.76
N GLY A 193 -2.32 -18.11 9.96
CA GLY A 193 -2.45 -19.55 10.21
C GLY A 193 -3.88 -20.06 10.04
N LEU A 194 -4.87 -19.25 10.42
CA LEU A 194 -6.29 -19.54 10.16
C LEU A 194 -6.56 -19.57 8.66
N GLN A 195 -5.96 -18.66 7.88
CA GLN A 195 -6.07 -18.69 6.43
C GLN A 195 -5.45 -19.96 5.80
N GLN A 196 -4.38 -20.53 6.39
CA GLN A 196 -3.78 -21.78 5.89
C GLN A 196 -4.68 -23.00 6.14
N THR A 197 -5.40 -23.01 7.27
CA THR A 197 -6.25 -24.14 7.67
C THR A 197 -7.68 -24.02 7.13
N HIS A 198 -8.18 -22.79 6.99
CA HIS A 198 -9.49 -22.44 6.48
C HIS A 198 -9.33 -21.34 5.42
N PRO A 199 -8.98 -21.71 4.17
CA PRO A 199 -8.77 -20.75 3.10
C PRO A 199 -9.97 -19.83 2.93
N TYR A 200 -9.70 -18.53 2.86
CA TYR A 200 -10.66 -17.46 2.58
C TYR A 200 -11.75 -17.21 3.64
N ALA A 201 -11.68 -17.86 4.81
CA ALA A 201 -12.66 -17.68 5.89
C ALA A 201 -12.81 -16.23 6.37
N PHE A 202 -11.74 -15.44 6.28
CA PHE A 202 -11.71 -14.02 6.67
C PHE A 202 -11.56 -13.07 5.47
N SER A 203 -11.78 -13.59 4.26
CA SER A 203 -11.76 -12.78 3.04
C SER A 203 -13.19 -12.41 2.65
N PHE A 204 -13.35 -11.20 2.10
CA PHE A 204 -14.59 -10.84 1.44
C PHE A 204 -14.68 -11.68 0.17
N ASN A 205 -15.55 -12.68 0.17
CA ASN A 205 -15.71 -13.59 -0.97
C ASN A 205 -16.23 -12.78 -2.17
N PRO A 206 -15.44 -12.61 -3.23
CA PRO A 206 -15.87 -11.80 -4.35
C PRO A 206 -17.09 -12.44 -5.02
N ILE A 207 -18.05 -11.64 -5.46
CA ILE A 207 -19.21 -12.13 -6.22
C ILE A 207 -18.81 -12.55 -7.63
N ASP A 208 -17.69 -12.01 -8.13
CA ASP A 208 -17.25 -12.16 -9.50
C ASP A 208 -16.30 -13.35 -9.73
N ARG A 209 -15.81 -14.02 -8.67
CA ARG A 209 -14.84 -15.15 -8.74
C ARG A 209 -14.82 -16.01 -7.48
N ASP A 210 -14.12 -17.15 -7.53
CA ASP A 210 -14.04 -18.12 -6.43
C ASP A 210 -13.23 -17.63 -5.21
N HIS A 211 -12.21 -16.80 -5.41
CA HIS A 211 -11.36 -16.28 -4.32
C HIS A 211 -10.68 -14.94 -4.65
N PRO A 212 -10.38 -14.09 -3.65
CA PRO A 212 -9.61 -12.86 -3.87
C PRO A 212 -8.11 -13.14 -4.02
N TYR A 213 -7.39 -12.32 -4.79
CA TYR A 213 -5.93 -12.44 -4.94
C TYR A 213 -5.20 -11.88 -3.72
N PHE A 214 -5.64 -10.71 -3.22
CA PHE A 214 -5.12 -10.10 -1.99
C PHE A 214 -5.97 -10.44 -0.76
N ALA A 215 -5.96 -11.71 -0.33
CA ALA A 215 -6.62 -12.14 0.90
C ALA A 215 -6.08 -11.38 2.14
N PHE A 216 -6.94 -10.60 2.80
CA PHE A 216 -6.56 -9.74 3.93
C PHE A 216 -5.77 -10.51 5.00
N ALA A 217 -6.25 -11.69 5.39
CA ALA A 217 -5.65 -12.50 6.46
C ALA A 217 -4.19 -12.91 6.19
N SER A 218 -3.82 -13.16 4.93
CA SER A 218 -2.44 -13.46 4.54
C SER A 218 -1.59 -12.19 4.43
N TRP A 219 -2.06 -11.22 3.66
CA TRP A 219 -1.25 -10.08 3.24
C TRP A 219 -1.02 -9.06 4.35
N GLN A 220 -1.92 -9.00 5.34
CA GLN A 220 -1.70 -8.16 6.52
C GLN A 220 -0.45 -8.55 7.30
N LEU A 221 0.04 -9.80 7.19
CA LEU A 221 1.25 -10.26 7.85
C LEU A 221 2.47 -9.42 7.44
N LEU A 222 2.69 -9.23 6.14
CA LEU A 222 3.80 -8.45 5.60
C LEU A 222 3.69 -6.98 6.01
N TYR A 223 2.47 -6.44 5.96
CA TYR A 223 2.18 -5.08 6.36
C TYR A 223 2.50 -4.83 7.84
N VAL A 224 2.05 -5.73 8.73
CA VAL A 224 2.27 -5.64 10.18
C VAL A 224 3.75 -5.75 10.51
N HIS A 225 4.48 -6.68 9.89
CA HIS A 225 5.94 -6.79 10.07
C HIS A 225 6.66 -5.52 9.62
N GLY A 226 6.30 -4.99 8.46
CA GLY A 226 6.81 -3.70 7.98
C GLY A 226 6.54 -2.58 8.99
N LEU A 227 5.30 -2.47 9.46
CA LEU A 227 4.87 -1.44 10.42
C LEU A 227 5.66 -1.52 11.73
N LEU A 228 5.84 -2.72 12.29
CA LEU A 228 6.64 -2.90 13.50
C LEU A 228 8.10 -2.49 13.28
N ALA A 229 8.71 -2.94 12.18
CA ALA A 229 10.08 -2.58 11.85
C ALA A 229 10.25 -1.06 11.68
N GLY A 230 9.28 -0.38 11.07
CA GLY A 230 9.26 1.07 10.95
C GLY A 230 9.05 1.78 12.30
N TYR A 231 8.14 1.27 13.13
CA TYR A 231 7.88 1.81 14.46
C TYR A 231 9.12 1.76 15.36
N TYR A 232 9.82 0.63 15.41
CA TYR A 232 11.02 0.48 16.26
C TYR A 232 12.26 1.17 15.72
N ARG A 233 12.36 1.40 14.41
CA ARG A 233 13.44 2.20 13.83
C ARG A 233 13.36 3.68 14.19
N SER A 234 12.15 4.18 14.48
CA SER A 234 11.89 5.60 14.69
C SER A 234 11.65 6.00 16.15
N GLN A 235 11.72 5.02 17.07
CA GLN A 235 11.87 5.25 18.51
C GLN A 235 13.31 5.61 18.84
#